data_AF-A0A8S3GIG7-F1
#
_entry.id   AF-A0A8S3GIG7-F1
#
_cell.length_a   1.000
_cell.length_b   1.000
_cell.length_c   1.000
_cell.angle_alpha   90.00
_cell.angle_beta   90.00
_cell.angle_gamma   90.00
#
_symmetry.space_group_name_H-M   'P 1'
#
loop_
_entity.id
_entity.type
_entity.pdbx_description
1 polymer ?
#
loop_
_entity_poly.entity_id
_entity_poly.type
_entity_poly.pdbx_seq_one_letter_code
_entity_poly.pdbx_strand_id
1 'polypeptide(L)'
;MIICNPSCINGGNCTATNTCACDTVMWTGSYCQTAVRIFWSFDNTLQDLYNNFNGVGSNGPTYISPGYNGAGACLWLNQASSQSVSIPSPFLNITYTSFTFEVWLYPNTLYNGNPYTDNSIFGQCQQQVVDQCLHIVIRSQRAYFGFFGDDFVGNQ
;
A
#
# COMPACT_ATOMS: atom_id res chain seq x y z
N MET A 1 16.48 -34.12 -14.55
CA MET A 1 15.39 -33.17 -14.83
C MET A 1 15.01 -32.53 -13.51
N ILE A 2 15.02 -31.20 -13.43
CA ILE A 2 14.56 -30.47 -12.23
C ILE A 2 13.05 -30.27 -12.41
N ILE A 3 12.26 -30.83 -11.51
CA ILE A 3 10.79 -30.75 -11.55
C ILE A 3 10.30 -30.43 -10.15
N CYS A 4 9.32 -29.54 -10.06
CA CYS A 4 8.59 -29.26 -8.84
C CYS A 4 7.16 -29.79 -8.98
N ASN A 5 6.74 -30.63 -8.05
CA ASN A 5 5.37 -31.11 -7.92
C ASN A 5 4.90 -30.99 -6.45
N PRO A 6 4.00 -30.04 -6.11
CA PRO A 6 3.30 -29.12 -7.01
C PRO A 6 4.25 -28.12 -7.70
N SER A 7 3.83 -27.60 -8.85
CA SER A 7 4.59 -26.57 -9.56
C SER A 7 4.70 -25.29 -8.73
N CYS A 8 5.82 -24.59 -8.85
CA CYS A 8 5.98 -23.26 -8.27
C CYS A 8 4.96 -22.30 -8.91
N ILE A 9 4.28 -21.51 -8.09
CA ILE A 9 3.28 -20.53 -8.56
C ILE A 9 3.77 -19.09 -8.32
N ASN A 10 2.98 -18.09 -8.76
CA ASN A 10 3.25 -16.66 -8.51
C ASN A 10 4.66 -16.19 -8.90
N GLY A 11 5.18 -16.68 -10.03
CA GLY A 11 6.51 -16.32 -10.54
C GLY A 11 7.69 -17.04 -9.88
N GLY A 12 7.43 -18.02 -9.00
CA GLY A 12 8.47 -18.85 -8.41
C GLY A 12 9.20 -19.74 -9.42
N ASN A 13 10.49 -19.94 -9.22
CA ASN A 13 11.35 -20.77 -10.08
C ASN A 13 11.72 -22.09 -9.40
N CYS A 14 11.62 -23.21 -10.13
CA CYS A 14 12.05 -24.51 -9.62
C CYS A 14 13.58 -24.62 -9.74
N THR A 15 14.29 -24.58 -8.61
CA THR A 15 15.77 -24.58 -8.56
C THR A 15 16.36 -25.94 -8.23
N ALA A 16 15.57 -26.82 -7.60
CA ALA A 16 15.87 -28.23 -7.38
C ALA A 16 14.57 -29.05 -7.32
N THR A 17 14.65 -30.38 -7.29
CA THR A 17 13.47 -31.25 -7.22
C THR A 17 12.62 -30.89 -6.01
N ASN A 18 11.37 -30.48 -6.25
CA ASN A 18 10.42 -30.01 -5.24
C ASN A 18 10.91 -28.80 -4.40
N THR A 19 11.84 -28.01 -4.93
CA THR A 19 12.33 -26.79 -4.27
C THR A 19 12.06 -25.58 -5.16
N CYS A 20 11.18 -24.71 -4.68
CA CYS A 20 10.87 -23.43 -5.32
C CYS A 20 11.67 -22.29 -4.69
N ALA A 21 12.21 -21.42 -5.53
CA ALA A 21 12.69 -20.10 -5.16
C ALA A 21 11.59 -19.08 -5.47
N CYS A 22 11.06 -18.43 -4.44
CA CYS A 22 10.00 -17.44 -4.54
C CYS A 22 10.55 -16.02 -4.65
N ASP A 23 9.74 -15.10 -5.18
CA ASP A 23 9.95 -13.68 -4.97
C ASP A 23 9.63 -13.34 -3.51
N THR A 24 10.66 -13.27 -2.67
CA THR A 24 10.50 -13.12 -1.21
C THR A 24 9.91 -11.77 -0.79
N VAL A 25 9.80 -10.80 -1.71
CA VAL A 25 9.13 -9.53 -1.45
C VAL A 25 7.62 -9.73 -1.32
N MET A 26 7.04 -10.60 -2.15
CA MET A 26 5.59 -10.77 -2.30
C MET A 26 5.09 -12.17 -1.94
N TRP A 27 5.94 -13.20 -2.00
CA TRP A 27 5.52 -14.61 -1.93
C TRP A 27 6.46 -15.47 -1.08
N THR A 28 5.86 -16.40 -0.35
CA THR A 28 6.54 -17.40 0.48
C THR A 28 5.79 -18.74 0.45
N GLY A 29 6.30 -19.73 1.17
CA GLY A 29 5.79 -21.10 1.17
C GLY A 29 6.55 -22.04 0.24
N SER A 30 6.33 -23.34 0.40
CA SER A 30 7.09 -24.40 -0.30
C SER A 30 6.94 -24.38 -1.82
N TYR A 31 5.87 -23.79 -2.35
CA TYR A 31 5.66 -23.62 -3.79
C TYR A 31 5.20 -22.19 -4.15
N CYS A 32 5.52 -21.21 -3.30
CA CYS A 32 5.26 -19.77 -3.48
C CYS A 32 3.77 -19.37 -3.43
N GLN A 33 3.01 -20.07 -2.61
CA GLN A 33 1.55 -19.93 -2.51
C GLN A 33 1.05 -18.88 -1.50
N THR A 34 1.90 -18.46 -0.57
CA THR A 34 1.50 -17.57 0.51
C THR A 34 1.94 -16.16 0.20
N ALA A 35 1.00 -15.22 0.11
CA ALA A 35 1.35 -13.81 -0.03
C ALA A 35 2.01 -13.27 1.24
N VAL A 36 3.07 -12.48 1.09
CA VAL A 36 3.64 -11.69 2.18
C VAL A 36 2.73 -10.50 2.43
N ARG A 37 2.41 -10.23 3.70
CA ARG A 37 1.58 -9.10 4.10
C ARG A 37 2.44 -7.84 4.21
N ILE A 38 1.94 -6.72 3.69
CA ILE A 38 2.57 -5.41 3.89
C ILE A 38 1.84 -4.73 5.04
N PHE A 39 2.58 -4.35 6.07
CA PHE A 39 1.98 -3.80 7.29
C PHE A 39 2.87 -2.71 7.88
N TRP A 40 2.35 -1.49 7.94
CA TRP A 40 2.92 -0.41 8.72
C TRP A 40 2.10 -0.23 9.98
N SER A 41 2.73 -0.39 11.15
CA SER A 41 2.08 -0.08 12.43
C SER A 41 1.95 1.42 12.66
N PHE A 42 2.86 2.21 12.07
CA PHE A 42 3.09 3.62 12.34
C PHE A 42 3.34 3.95 13.82
N ASP A 43 3.83 2.97 14.59
CA ASP A 43 4.22 3.18 15.98
C ASP A 43 5.63 3.78 16.04
N ASN A 44 5.71 5.10 15.78
CA ASN A 44 6.96 5.88 15.71
C ASN A 44 7.95 5.39 14.63
N THR A 45 7.46 4.72 13.60
CA THR A 45 8.29 4.20 12.50
C THR A 45 7.52 4.22 11.17
N LEU A 46 8.26 4.46 10.08
CA LEU A 46 7.78 4.28 8.70
C LEU A 46 8.21 2.95 8.10
N GLN A 47 8.93 2.11 8.85
CA GLN A 47 9.33 0.79 8.37
C GLN A 47 8.12 -0.15 8.36
N ASP A 48 7.96 -0.95 7.32
CA ASP A 48 6.98 -2.03 7.36
C ASP A 48 7.50 -3.18 8.23
N LEU A 49 6.59 -4.05 8.68
CA LEU A 49 6.89 -5.16 9.59
C LEU A 49 7.98 -6.11 9.07
N TYR A 50 8.07 -6.29 7.75
CA TYR A 50 9.01 -7.21 7.11
C TYR A 50 10.19 -6.50 6.44
N ASN A 51 10.27 -5.17 6.55
CA ASN A 51 11.33 -4.34 5.99
C ASN A 51 11.48 -4.51 4.46
N ASN A 52 10.35 -4.73 3.77
CA ASN A 52 10.26 -4.90 2.32
C ASN A 52 9.79 -3.62 1.60
N PHE A 53 8.92 -2.83 2.21
CA PHE A 53 8.27 -1.64 1.64
C PHE A 53 8.39 -0.47 2.61
N ASN A 54 9.61 -0.06 2.93
CA ASN A 54 9.82 1.01 3.91
C ASN A 54 9.41 2.37 3.38
N GLY A 55 8.65 3.11 4.18
CA GLY A 55 8.24 4.47 3.87
C GLY A 55 9.37 5.48 4.09
N VAL A 56 9.38 6.51 3.24
CA VAL A 56 10.22 7.70 3.36
C VAL A 56 9.31 8.90 3.54
N GLY A 57 9.49 9.62 4.65
CA GLY A 57 8.72 10.81 4.95
C GLY A 57 9.18 12.02 4.14
N SER A 58 8.24 12.78 3.59
CA SER A 58 8.47 14.08 2.96
C SER A 58 7.97 15.20 3.88
N ASN A 59 8.74 16.29 3.99
CA ASN A 59 8.43 17.46 4.82
C ASN A 59 8.21 17.14 6.32
N GLY A 60 8.86 16.09 6.82
CA GLY A 60 8.92 15.72 8.23
C GLY A 60 7.60 15.27 8.86
N PRO A 61 6.99 14.15 8.39
CA PRO A 61 5.84 13.56 9.06
C PRO A 61 6.11 13.30 10.55
N THR A 62 5.09 13.46 11.38
CA THR A 62 5.20 13.28 12.83
C THR A 62 4.31 12.13 13.31
N TYR A 63 4.36 11.83 14.60
CA TYR A 63 3.55 10.80 15.22
C TYR A 63 2.80 11.38 16.42
N ILE A 64 1.59 10.87 16.65
CA ILE A 64 0.76 11.23 17.81
C ILE A 64 0.44 9.96 18.59
N SER A 65 0.46 10.07 19.92
CA SER A 65 0.07 9.01 20.85
C SER A 65 -1.00 9.55 21.82
N PRO A 66 -2.00 8.74 22.22
CA PRO A 66 -2.21 7.36 21.80
C PRO A 66 -2.68 7.26 20.33
N GLY A 67 -2.38 6.14 19.68
CA GLY A 67 -2.98 5.78 18.39
C GLY A 67 -4.48 5.52 18.52
N TYR A 68 -5.13 5.17 17.40
CA TYR A 68 -6.60 5.03 17.33
C TYR A 68 -7.19 4.01 18.32
N ASN A 69 -6.41 3.01 18.73
CA ASN A 69 -6.83 1.95 19.65
C ASN A 69 -6.51 2.27 21.13
N GLY A 70 -6.08 3.51 21.43
CA GLY A 70 -5.68 3.91 22.78
C GLY A 70 -4.28 3.46 23.20
N ALA A 71 -3.49 2.87 22.29
CA ALA A 71 -2.12 2.40 22.53
C ALA A 71 -1.20 2.78 21.36
N GLY A 72 0.12 2.76 21.59
CA GLY A 72 1.13 3.11 20.58
C GLY A 72 0.99 4.53 20.03
N ALA A 73 1.55 4.76 18.84
CA ALA A 73 1.40 5.99 18.08
C ALA A 73 0.74 5.73 16.71
N CYS A 74 0.29 6.81 16.06
CA CYS A 74 -0.14 6.83 14.67
C CYS A 74 0.63 7.87 13.87
N LEU A 75 0.70 7.67 12.55
CA LEU A 75 1.25 8.66 11.61
C LEU A 75 0.33 9.88 11.57
N TRP A 76 0.92 11.06 11.73
CA TRP A 76 0.24 12.34 11.62
C TRP A 76 0.84 13.15 10.47
N LEU A 77 -0.03 13.57 9.54
CA LEU A 77 0.33 14.36 8.36
C LEU A 77 -0.35 15.72 8.42
N ASN A 78 0.45 16.79 8.37
CA ASN A 78 -0.02 18.16 8.33
C ASN A 78 -0.05 18.70 6.90
N GLN A 79 -1.24 19.06 6.42
CA GLN A 79 -1.43 19.67 5.10
C GLN A 79 -0.69 21.01 4.95
N ALA A 80 -0.62 21.83 6.00
CA ALA A 80 0.07 23.13 5.94
C ALA A 80 1.59 23.00 5.67
N SER A 81 2.15 21.82 5.95
CA SER A 81 3.54 21.47 5.68
C SER A 81 3.70 20.55 4.46
N SER A 82 2.62 20.26 3.72
CA SER A 82 2.62 19.36 2.56
C SER A 82 3.28 18.00 2.86
N GLN A 83 2.95 17.41 4.01
CA GLN A 83 3.56 16.16 4.47
C GLN A 83 2.98 14.94 3.77
N SER A 84 3.85 13.97 3.48
CA SER A 84 3.46 12.70 2.88
C SER A 84 4.46 11.60 3.24
N VAL A 85 4.09 10.36 2.93
CA VAL A 85 4.99 9.21 2.97
C VAL A 85 4.98 8.58 1.58
N SER A 86 6.16 8.29 1.03
CA SER A 86 6.32 7.56 -0.22
C SER A 86 7.07 6.26 0.01
N ILE A 87 6.81 5.27 -0.85
CA ILE A 87 7.58 4.03 -0.90
C ILE A 87 8.37 4.07 -2.22
N PRO A 88 9.66 4.42 -2.19
CA PRO A 88 10.42 4.62 -3.43
C PRO A 88 10.78 3.30 -4.14
N SER A 89 10.90 2.22 -3.38
CA SER A 89 11.22 0.88 -3.88
C SER A 89 10.87 -0.17 -2.82
N PRO A 90 10.48 -1.38 -3.23
CA PRO A 90 10.16 -1.80 -4.59
C PRO A 90 8.77 -1.30 -5.04
N PHE A 91 8.50 -1.38 -6.34
CA PHE A 91 7.15 -1.17 -6.86
C PHE A 91 6.25 -2.33 -6.41
N LEU A 92 5.07 -2.01 -5.89
CA LEU A 92 4.11 -3.03 -5.45
C LEU A 92 3.36 -3.56 -6.67
N ASN A 93 3.87 -4.63 -7.28
CA ASN A 93 3.22 -5.23 -8.44
C ASN A 93 1.98 -6.04 -8.03
N ILE A 94 0.80 -5.50 -8.34
CA ILE A 94 -0.51 -6.13 -8.10
C ILE A 94 -1.21 -6.59 -9.39
N THR A 95 -0.47 -6.70 -10.49
CA THR A 95 -1.02 -7.10 -11.80
C THR A 95 -1.54 -8.53 -11.73
N TYR A 96 -2.78 -8.77 -12.18
CA TYR A 96 -3.45 -10.08 -12.15
C TYR A 96 -3.57 -10.69 -10.75
N THR A 97 -3.53 -9.87 -9.70
CA THR A 97 -3.69 -10.33 -8.32
C THR A 97 -4.88 -9.63 -7.66
N SER A 98 -5.69 -10.39 -6.94
CA SER A 98 -6.62 -9.80 -5.96
C SER A 98 -5.82 -9.31 -4.76
N PHE A 99 -6.20 -8.17 -4.21
CA PHE A 99 -5.61 -7.62 -2.99
C PHE A 99 -6.69 -7.14 -2.03
N THR A 100 -6.33 -7.08 -0.75
CA THR A 100 -7.13 -6.43 0.29
C THR A 100 -6.32 -5.26 0.83
N PHE A 101 -6.97 -4.11 0.95
CA PHE A 101 -6.41 -2.93 1.59
C PHE A 101 -7.22 -2.60 2.84
N GLU A 102 -6.55 -2.43 3.97
CA GLU A 102 -7.16 -2.10 5.26
C GLU A 102 -6.36 -0.99 5.93
N VAL A 103 -7.04 0.05 6.40
CA VAL A 103 -6.42 1.20 7.06
C VAL A 103 -7.37 1.81 8.08
N TRP A 104 -6.82 2.33 9.18
CA TRP A 104 -7.54 3.11 10.18
C TRP A 104 -7.19 4.59 9.99
N LEU A 105 -8.21 5.42 9.77
CA LEU A 105 -8.05 6.84 9.49
C LEU A 105 -8.85 7.68 10.49
N TYR A 106 -8.27 8.78 10.93
CA TYR A 106 -8.94 9.78 11.76
C TYR A 106 -8.67 11.19 11.20
N PRO A 107 -9.35 11.58 10.11
CA PRO A 107 -9.14 12.89 9.51
C PRO A 107 -9.80 13.97 10.39
N ASN A 108 -8.99 14.89 10.94
CA ASN A 108 -9.52 16.05 11.68
C ASN A 108 -10.17 17.07 10.75
N THR A 109 -9.63 17.20 9.53
CA THR A 109 -10.17 18.05 8.47
C THR A 109 -10.01 17.36 7.13
N LEU A 110 -11.05 17.41 6.31
CA LEU A 110 -11.01 16.99 4.91
C LEU A 110 -11.15 18.22 4.04
N TYR A 111 -10.23 18.40 3.10
CA TYR A 111 -10.35 19.48 2.13
C TYR A 111 -11.59 19.23 1.26
N ASN A 112 -12.49 20.21 1.24
CA ASN A 112 -13.77 20.17 0.50
C ASN A 112 -13.99 21.41 -0.38
N GLY A 113 -12.95 22.23 -0.56
CA GLY A 113 -13.06 23.51 -1.28
C GLY A 113 -13.09 23.39 -2.81
N ASN A 114 -12.72 22.23 -3.35
CA ASN A 114 -12.62 22.00 -4.80
C ASN A 114 -12.89 20.52 -5.11
N PRO A 115 -13.78 20.19 -6.07
CA PRO A 115 -14.03 18.80 -6.49
C PRO A 115 -12.84 18.15 -7.22
N TYR A 116 -11.80 18.90 -7.56
CA TYR A 116 -10.58 18.41 -8.23
C TYR A 116 -9.39 18.25 -7.28
N THR A 117 -9.63 18.25 -5.96
CA THR A 117 -8.57 18.07 -4.97
C THR A 117 -8.88 16.89 -4.07
N ASP A 118 -7.88 16.01 -3.95
CA ASP A 118 -7.99 14.76 -3.23
C ASP A 118 -7.33 14.83 -1.87
N ASN A 119 -7.98 14.24 -0.88
CA ASN A 119 -7.34 13.84 0.36
C ASN A 119 -6.83 12.40 0.15
N SER A 120 -5.56 12.27 -0.24
CA SER A 120 -4.96 10.98 -0.59
C SER A 120 -4.82 10.06 0.61
N ILE A 121 -5.23 8.80 0.46
CA ILE A 121 -5.02 7.74 1.47
C ILE A 121 -3.90 6.81 1.00
N PHE A 122 -4.05 6.26 -0.20
CA PHE A 122 -3.08 5.36 -0.84
C PHE A 122 -3.11 5.59 -2.34
N GLY A 123 -1.97 5.47 -2.99
CA GLY A 123 -1.92 5.50 -4.45
C GLY A 123 -0.63 4.92 -4.97
N GLN A 124 -0.70 4.36 -6.17
CA GLN A 124 0.45 3.90 -6.92
C GLN A 124 0.25 4.24 -8.38
N CYS A 125 1.26 4.86 -8.97
CA CYS A 125 1.27 5.28 -10.36
C CYS A 125 2.43 4.63 -11.09
N GLN A 126 2.11 3.90 -12.16
CA GLN A 126 3.13 3.50 -13.13
C GLN A 126 3.54 4.71 -13.97
N GLN A 127 2.56 5.48 -14.44
CA GLN A 127 2.74 6.72 -15.18
C GLN A 127 1.55 7.65 -14.90
N GLN A 128 1.77 8.96 -14.92
CA GLN A 128 0.75 10.00 -14.69
C GLN A 128 -0.17 10.16 -15.92
N VAL A 129 -0.84 9.08 -16.33
CA VAL A 129 -1.77 9.03 -17.47
C VAL A 129 -3.02 8.24 -17.08
N VAL A 130 -4.08 8.43 -17.87
CA VAL A 130 -5.37 7.78 -17.66
C VAL A 130 -5.18 6.25 -17.57
N ASP A 131 -5.88 5.62 -16.63
CA ASP A 131 -5.89 4.18 -16.34
C ASP A 131 -4.60 3.59 -15.72
N GLN A 132 -3.56 4.38 -15.45
CA GLN A 132 -2.25 3.89 -14.96
C GLN A 132 -1.88 4.33 -13.54
N CYS A 133 -2.81 4.95 -12.84
CA CYS A 133 -2.64 5.44 -11.47
C CYS A 133 -3.78 4.94 -10.60
N LEU A 134 -3.54 3.85 -9.88
CA LEU A 134 -4.45 3.39 -8.84
C LEU A 134 -4.46 4.40 -7.70
N HIS A 135 -5.64 4.80 -7.24
CA HIS A 135 -5.77 5.65 -6.07
C HIS A 135 -6.94 5.24 -5.17
N ILE A 136 -6.76 5.53 -3.88
CA ILE A 136 -7.78 5.48 -2.84
C ILE A 136 -7.76 6.86 -2.19
N VAL A 137 -8.85 7.60 -2.37
CA VAL A 137 -8.89 9.02 -1.99
C VAL A 137 -10.22 9.36 -1.34
N ILE A 138 -10.23 10.45 -0.56
CA ILE A 138 -11.46 11.12 -0.16
C ILE A 138 -11.55 12.45 -0.91
N ARG A 139 -12.60 12.60 -1.72
CA ARG A 139 -12.89 13.80 -2.50
C ARG A 139 -14.31 14.24 -2.21
N SER A 140 -14.51 15.52 -1.91
CA SER A 140 -15.83 16.04 -1.54
C SER A 140 -16.58 15.20 -0.49
N GLN A 141 -15.86 14.73 0.54
CA GLN A 141 -16.38 13.87 1.61
C GLN A 141 -16.99 12.54 1.14
N ARG A 142 -16.51 12.02 0.01
CA ARG A 142 -16.84 10.68 -0.49
C ARG A 142 -15.55 9.91 -0.74
N ALA A 143 -15.55 8.63 -0.40
CA ALA A 143 -14.45 7.74 -0.73
C ALA A 143 -14.53 7.35 -2.22
N TYR A 144 -13.39 7.37 -2.88
CA TYR A 144 -13.22 6.91 -4.26
C TYR A 144 -12.12 5.87 -4.31
N PHE A 145 -12.33 4.89 -5.18
CA PHE A 145 -11.37 3.85 -5.51
C PHE A 145 -11.37 3.71 -7.03
N GLY A 146 -10.21 3.77 -7.67
CA GLY A 146 -10.16 3.56 -9.11
C GLY A 146 -8.81 3.91 -9.69
N PHE A 147 -8.80 4.03 -11.01
CA PHE A 147 -7.63 4.48 -11.74
C PHE A 147 -7.86 5.91 -12.22
N PHE A 148 -6.81 6.72 -12.33
CA PHE A 148 -6.93 8.09 -12.82
C PHE A 148 -7.76 8.16 -14.10
N GLY A 149 -8.92 8.84 -14.04
CA GLY A 149 -9.85 9.00 -15.17
C GLY A 149 -10.97 7.96 -15.25
N ASP A 150 -10.97 6.95 -14.37
CA ASP A 150 -11.96 5.87 -14.28
C ASP A 150 -12.21 5.48 -12.80
N ASP A 151 -12.79 6.43 -12.06
CA ASP A 151 -13.00 6.30 -10.61
C ASP A 151 -14.34 5.60 -10.30
N PHE A 152 -14.33 4.61 -9.41
CA PHE A 152 -15.55 4.11 -8.77
C PHE A 152 -15.88 4.92 -7.52
N VAL A 153 -17.14 5.33 -7.39
CA VAL A 153 -17.64 6.20 -6.31
C VAL A 153 -18.26 5.35 -5.20
N GLY A 154 -17.84 5.56 -3.95
CA GLY A 154 -18.48 4.96 -2.79
C GLY A 154 -19.84 5.60 -2.46
N ASN A 155 -20.75 4.81 -1.86
CA ASN A 155 -22.01 5.31 -1.33
C ASN A 155 -21.81 5.91 0.09
N GLN A 156 -22.56 6.96 0.41
CA GLN A 156 -22.62 7.55 1.76
C GLN A 156 -23.63 6.80 2.64
#